data_AF-A0A838KX70-F1
#
_entry.id   AF-A0A838KX70-F1
#
_cell.length_a   1.000
_cell.length_b   1.000
_cell.length_c   1.000
_cell.angle_alpha   90.00
_cell.angle_beta   90.00
_cell.angle_gamma   90.00
#
_symmetry.space_group_name_H-M   'P 1'
#
loop_
_entity.id
_entity.type
_entity.pdbx_description
1 polymer ?
#
loop_
_entity_poly.entity_id
_entity_poly.type
_entity_poly.pdbx_seq_one_letter_code
_entity_poly.pdbx_strand_id
1 'polypeptide(L)'
;MNLSGPLIWLGILQAVIYLLFIRAIDLYEREPLRYVIPVFVWGFTVATTVSLVFNTLFQVTLSSVTSVKTASFFTAVVEAPVVEECSKGAALLLIFFIAYLARRRSGLVEFAGVMDGIVYGSAVGFGFAIAEDLLYGLQFGPETFIVRRIFGG
;
A
#
# COMPACT_ATOMS: atom_id res chain seq x y z
N MET A 1 1.32 26.58 -2.45
CA MET A 1 2.70 26.04 -2.49
C MET A 1 2.64 24.71 -3.22
N ASN A 2 3.57 24.45 -4.14
CA ASN A 2 3.59 23.17 -4.86
C ASN A 2 4.26 22.09 -4.01
N LEU A 3 3.84 20.83 -4.19
CA LEU A 3 4.51 19.69 -3.59
C LEU A 3 5.97 19.65 -4.09
N SER A 4 6.92 19.84 -3.19
CA SER A 4 8.33 19.98 -3.55
C SER A 4 9.03 18.63 -3.64
N GLY A 5 9.96 18.49 -4.59
CA GLY A 5 10.77 17.27 -4.75
C GLY A 5 11.44 16.80 -3.44
N PRO A 6 12.02 17.68 -2.61
CA PRO A 6 12.58 17.29 -1.32
C PRO A 6 11.59 16.62 -0.37
N LEU A 7 10.33 17.07 -0.31
CA LEU A 7 9.31 16.46 0.54
C LEU A 7 8.97 15.04 0.09
N ILE A 8 8.85 14.83 -1.22
CA ILE A 8 8.60 13.50 -1.80
C ILE A 8 9.76 12.56 -1.46
N TRP A 9 11.01 13.02 -1.65
CA TRP A 9 12.19 12.22 -1.31
C TRP A 9 12.28 11.87 0.18
N LEU A 10 11.96 12.82 1.06
CA LEU A 10 11.89 12.56 2.50
C LEU A 10 10.82 11.51 2.84
N GLY A 11 9.64 11.60 2.22
CA GLY A 11 8.57 10.62 2.41
C GLY A 11 9.00 9.22 1.97
N ILE A 12 9.59 9.09 0.78
CA ILE A 12 10.12 7.82 0.28
C ILE A 12 11.20 7.26 1.21
N LEU A 13 12.16 8.11 1.60
CA LEU A 13 13.24 7.73 2.49
C LEU A 13 12.71 7.21 3.84
N GLN A 14 11.72 7.87 4.43
CA GLN A 14 11.09 7.41 5.67
C GLN A 14 10.44 6.03 5.51
N ALA A 15 9.69 5.78 4.42
CA ALA A 15 9.07 4.47 4.16
C ALA A 15 10.13 3.38 3.99
N VAL A 16 11.19 3.67 3.23
CA VAL A 16 12.29 2.73 3.02
C VAL A 16 13.00 2.43 4.33
N ILE A 17 13.26 3.44 5.17
CA ILE A 17 13.87 3.22 6.49
C ILE A 17 12.99 2.32 7.36
N TYR A 18 11.69 2.58 7.44
CA TYR A 18 10.78 1.76 8.24
C TYR A 18 10.68 0.34 7.69
N LEU A 19 10.59 0.16 6.38
CA LEU A 19 10.56 -1.17 5.76
C LEU A 19 11.85 -1.95 6.02
N LEU A 20 13.01 -1.30 5.86
CA LEU A 20 14.30 -1.92 6.14
C LEU A 20 14.46 -2.24 7.63
N PHE A 21 13.93 -1.39 8.52
CA PHE A 21 13.91 -1.64 9.95
C PHE A 21 13.06 -2.87 10.28
N ILE A 22 11.81 -2.95 9.79
CA ILE A 22 10.92 -4.11 10.01
C ILE A 22 11.56 -5.39 9.48
N ARG A 23 12.13 -5.32 8.27
CA ARG A 23 12.87 -6.44 7.69
C ARG A 23 14.10 -6.85 8.52
N ALA A 24 14.77 -5.90 9.17
CA ALA A 24 15.94 -6.17 9.99
C ALA A 24 15.60 -6.78 11.37
N ILE A 25 14.35 -6.66 11.83
CA ILE A 25 13.86 -7.33 13.05
C ILE A 25 13.95 -8.85 12.89
N ASP A 26 13.76 -9.36 11.68
CA ASP A 26 14.10 -10.75 11.39
C ASP A 26 15.62 -10.89 11.30
N LEU A 27 16.24 -11.34 12.40
CA LEU A 27 17.68 -11.45 12.51
C LEU A 27 18.23 -12.73 11.86
N TYR A 28 17.41 -13.76 11.69
CA TYR A 28 17.85 -15.10 11.31
C TYR A 28 17.43 -15.50 9.89
N GLU A 29 16.26 -15.06 9.41
CA GLU A 29 15.69 -15.48 8.12
C GLU A 29 15.27 -14.27 7.28
N ARG A 30 16.22 -13.34 7.06
CA ARG A 30 15.95 -12.11 6.31
C ARG A 30 15.47 -12.37 4.89
N GLU A 31 14.23 -11.98 4.63
CA GLU A 31 13.63 -12.01 3.30
C GLU A 31 14.48 -11.29 2.24
N PRO A 32 14.81 -11.90 1.11
CA PRO A 32 15.65 -11.25 0.11
C PRO A 32 14.87 -10.12 -0.59
N LEU A 33 15.52 -8.96 -0.76
CA LEU A 33 14.88 -7.75 -1.29
C LEU A 33 14.24 -7.93 -2.68
N ARG A 34 14.72 -8.91 -3.45
CA ARG A 34 14.16 -9.26 -4.76
C ARG A 34 12.67 -9.66 -4.72
N TYR A 35 12.16 -10.11 -3.57
CA TYR A 35 10.74 -10.41 -3.38
C TYR A 35 10.00 -9.26 -2.69
N VAL A 36 10.68 -8.52 -1.81
CA VAL A 36 10.10 -7.37 -1.09
C VAL A 36 9.81 -6.19 -2.03
N ILE A 37 10.73 -5.89 -2.97
CA ILE A 37 10.60 -4.76 -3.90
C ILE A 37 9.36 -4.89 -4.80
N PRO A 38 9.10 -6.03 -5.47
CA PRO A 38 7.87 -6.19 -6.25
C PRO A 38 6.59 -6.00 -5.44
N VAL A 39 6.56 -6.46 -4.18
CA VAL A 39 5.39 -6.30 -3.28
C VAL A 39 5.18 -4.83 -2.90
N PHE A 40 6.27 -4.10 -2.64
CA PHE A 40 6.21 -2.66 -2.45
C PHE A 40 5.69 -1.94 -3.70
N VAL A 41 6.20 -2.30 -4.88
CA VAL A 41 5.76 -1.72 -6.16
C VAL A 41 4.29 -2.04 -6.42
N TRP A 42 3.82 -3.23 -6.07
CA TRP A 42 2.39 -3.58 -6.13
C TRP A 42 1.54 -2.63 -5.29
N GLY A 43 1.96 -2.36 -4.05
CA GLY A 43 1.31 -1.39 -3.17
C GLY A 43 1.22 -0.01 -3.82
N PHE A 44 2.35 0.50 -4.32
CA PHE A 44 2.42 1.83 -4.92
C PHE A 44 1.59 1.96 -6.20
N THR A 45 1.56 0.92 -7.03
CA THR A 45 0.95 0.96 -8.37
C THR A 45 -0.42 0.29 -8.40
N VAL A 46 -0.45 -1.04 -8.30
CA VAL A 46 -1.65 -1.86 -8.53
C VAL A 46 -2.71 -1.59 -7.47
N ALA A 47 -2.34 -1.66 -6.18
CA ALA A 47 -3.29 -1.46 -5.10
C ALA A 47 -3.89 -0.04 -5.12
N THR A 48 -3.05 0.98 -5.30
CA THR A 48 -3.50 2.37 -5.46
C THR A 48 -4.41 2.55 -6.67
N THR A 49 -4.03 2.01 -7.83
CA THR A 49 -4.82 2.16 -9.07
C THR A 49 -6.18 1.47 -8.94
N VAL A 50 -6.22 0.26 -8.39
CA VAL A 50 -7.47 -0.45 -8.12
C VAL A 50 -8.34 0.37 -7.19
N SER A 51 -7.78 0.86 -6.09
CA SER A 51 -8.53 1.66 -5.10
C SER A 51 -9.10 2.94 -5.72
N LEU A 52 -8.32 3.66 -6.53
CA LEU A 52 -8.80 4.85 -7.25
C LEU A 52 -9.96 4.55 -8.20
N VAL A 53 -9.87 3.47 -8.96
CA VAL A 53 -10.91 3.09 -9.93
C VAL A 53 -12.20 2.74 -9.21
N PHE A 54 -12.13 1.88 -8.19
CA PHE A 54 -13.30 1.45 -7.42
C PHE A 54 -13.93 2.61 -6.64
N ASN A 55 -13.12 3.44 -5.99
CA ASN A 55 -13.58 4.64 -5.30
C ASN A 55 -14.38 5.56 -6.23
N THR A 56 -13.84 5.80 -7.44
CA THR A 56 -14.52 6.63 -8.45
C THR A 56 -15.82 5.99 -8.92
N LEU A 57 -15.82 4.70 -9.24
CA LEU A 57 -17.01 3.98 -9.71
C LEU A 57 -18.10 3.94 -8.63
N PHE A 58 -17.73 3.67 -7.39
CA PHE A 58 -18.65 3.61 -6.26
C PHE A 58 -19.24 5.00 -5.97
N GLN A 59 -18.41 6.04 -5.97
CA GLN A 59 -18.85 7.42 -5.80
C GLN A 59 -19.86 7.85 -6.87
N VAL A 60 -19.58 7.57 -8.16
CA VAL A 60 -20.49 7.91 -9.28
C VAL A 60 -21.79 7.12 -9.18
N THR A 61 -21.71 5.82 -8.89
CA THR A 61 -22.89 4.96 -8.78
C THR A 61 -23.77 5.39 -7.61
N LEU A 62 -23.17 5.60 -6.44
CA LEU A 62 -23.91 5.95 -5.23
C LEU A 62 -24.51 7.36 -5.33
N SER A 63 -23.79 8.33 -5.90
CA SER A 63 -24.34 9.68 -6.13
C SER A 63 -25.50 9.73 -7.12
N SER A 64 -25.75 8.67 -7.90
CA SER A 64 -26.94 8.58 -8.77
C SER A 64 -28.23 8.23 -8.02
N VAL A 65 -28.11 7.65 -6.82
CA VAL A 65 -29.25 7.18 -6.01
C VAL A 65 -29.34 7.87 -4.64
N THR A 66 -28.33 8.64 -4.23
CA THR A 66 -28.32 9.42 -2.99
C THR A 66 -27.69 10.80 -3.17
N SER A 67 -27.62 11.59 -2.10
CA SER A 67 -26.96 12.90 -2.13
C SER A 67 -25.43 12.74 -2.31
N VAL A 68 -24.79 13.69 -2.98
CA VAL A 68 -23.32 13.72 -3.18
C VAL A 68 -22.59 13.61 -1.84
N LYS A 69 -23.09 14.31 -0.79
CA LYS A 69 -22.49 14.28 0.54
C LYS A 69 -22.57 12.90 1.18
N THR A 70 -23.72 12.23 1.06
CA THR A 70 -23.92 10.87 1.56
C THR A 70 -23.03 9.91 0.79
N ALA A 71 -22.97 10.01 -0.54
CA ALA A 71 -22.09 9.19 -1.37
C ALA A 71 -20.63 9.34 -0.93
N SER A 72 -20.11 10.56 -0.85
CA SER A 72 -18.73 10.83 -0.42
C SER A 72 -18.40 10.23 0.95
N PHE A 73 -19.33 10.32 1.91
CA PHE A 73 -19.13 9.76 3.24
C PHE A 73 -19.03 8.23 3.22
N PHE A 74 -19.97 7.55 2.56
CA PHE A 74 -19.97 6.09 2.48
C PHE A 74 -18.78 5.55 1.68
N THR A 75 -18.42 6.22 0.58
CA THR A 75 -17.24 5.86 -0.21
C THR A 75 -15.98 5.94 0.65
N ALA A 76 -15.76 7.06 1.35
CA ALA A 76 -14.55 7.26 2.14
C ALA A 76 -14.45 6.37 3.38
N VAL A 77 -15.58 6.07 4.04
CA VAL A 77 -15.57 5.37 5.34
C VAL A 77 -15.72 3.85 5.21
N VAL A 78 -16.42 3.38 4.17
CA VAL A 78 -16.77 1.96 4.02
C VAL A 78 -16.09 1.34 2.83
N GLU A 79 -16.27 1.92 1.65
CA GLU A 79 -15.78 1.30 0.41
C GLU A 79 -14.26 1.39 0.30
N ALA A 80 -13.69 2.58 0.50
CA ALA A 80 -12.26 2.79 0.36
C ALA A 80 -11.44 1.85 1.26
N PRO A 81 -11.68 1.76 2.59
CA PRO A 81 -10.91 0.85 3.44
C PRO A 81 -11.01 -0.62 3.01
N VAL A 82 -12.19 -1.06 2.55
CA VAL A 82 -12.39 -2.45 2.11
C VAL A 82 -11.58 -2.74 0.85
N VAL A 83 -11.68 -1.88 -0.17
CA VAL A 83 -10.98 -2.10 -1.43
C VAL A 83 -9.46 -1.96 -1.27
N GLU A 84 -9.03 -1.00 -0.47
CA GLU A 84 -7.62 -0.78 -0.17
C GLU A 84 -7.00 -2.00 0.51
N GLU A 85 -7.62 -2.50 1.58
CA GLU A 85 -7.11 -3.67 2.30
C GLU A 85 -7.21 -4.95 1.46
N CYS A 86 -8.28 -5.13 0.68
CA CYS A 86 -8.38 -6.28 -0.24
C CYS A 86 -7.31 -6.24 -1.34
N SER A 87 -7.04 -5.08 -1.93
CA SER A 87 -6.06 -4.93 -3.00
C SER A 87 -4.62 -5.09 -2.51
N LYS A 88 -4.32 -4.62 -1.29
CA LYS A 88 -3.06 -4.89 -0.58
C LYS A 88 -2.93 -6.37 -0.22
N GLY A 89 -3.98 -6.97 0.35
CA GLY A 89 -4.04 -8.38 0.70
C GLY A 89 -3.87 -9.32 -0.48
N ALA A 90 -4.35 -8.94 -1.67
CA ALA A 90 -4.13 -9.68 -2.90
C ALA A 90 -2.64 -9.85 -3.24
N ALA A 91 -1.80 -8.86 -2.92
CA ALA A 91 -0.35 -8.95 -3.09
C ALA A 91 0.24 -10.08 -2.23
N LEU A 92 -0.22 -10.17 -0.98
CA LEU A 92 0.20 -11.20 -0.03
C LEU A 92 -0.23 -12.59 -0.47
N LEU A 93 -1.48 -12.73 -0.93
CA LEU A 93 -1.99 -13.99 -1.46
C LEU A 93 -1.22 -14.43 -2.71
N LEU A 94 -0.87 -13.49 -3.58
CA LEU A 94 -0.11 -13.76 -4.80
C LEU A 94 1.32 -14.22 -4.47
N ILE A 95 2.04 -13.53 -3.59
CA ILE A 95 3.40 -13.95 -3.20
C ILE A 95 3.37 -15.28 -2.45
N PHE A 96 2.37 -15.51 -1.59
CA PHE A 96 2.17 -16.79 -0.91
C PHE A 96 1.92 -17.93 -1.92
N PHE A 97 1.06 -17.71 -2.92
CA PHE A 97 0.76 -18.71 -3.93
C PHE A 97 1.96 -18.99 -4.85
N ILE A 98 2.70 -17.96 -5.24
CA ILE A 98 3.96 -18.13 -5.99
C ILE A 98 4.97 -18.92 -5.16
N ALA A 99 5.15 -18.58 -3.88
CA ALA A 99 6.04 -19.30 -2.97
C ALA A 99 5.62 -20.77 -2.80
N TYR A 100 4.31 -21.03 -2.64
CA TYR A 100 3.76 -22.37 -2.54
C TYR A 100 4.01 -23.20 -3.81
N LEU A 101 3.77 -22.63 -5.00
CA LEU A 101 4.03 -23.29 -6.28
C LEU A 101 5.54 -23.50 -6.53
N ALA A 102 6.37 -22.53 -6.17
CA ALA A 102 7.82 -22.60 -6.31
C ALA A 102 8.43 -23.65 -5.38
N ARG A 103 7.89 -23.81 -4.16
CA ARG A 103 8.26 -24.91 -3.24
C ARG A 103 8.07 -26.28 -3.88
N ARG A 104 6.94 -26.50 -4.57
CA ARG A 104 6.68 -27.76 -5.27
C ARG A 104 7.66 -28.07 -6.40
N ARG A 105 8.31 -27.06 -6.98
CA ARG A 105 9.18 -27.23 -8.16
C ARG A 105 10.67 -27.09 -7.90
N SER A 106 11.09 -26.31 -6.90
CA SER A 106 12.50 -25.86 -6.83
C SER A 106 13.05 -25.64 -5.42
N GLY A 107 12.28 -25.81 -4.35
CA GLY A 107 12.79 -25.71 -2.96
C GLY A 107 13.38 -24.35 -2.54
N LEU A 108 13.12 -23.27 -3.29
CA LEU A 108 13.84 -21.99 -3.17
C LEU A 108 13.07 -20.84 -2.51
N VAL A 109 11.79 -21.01 -2.18
CA VAL A 109 10.96 -19.93 -1.59
C VAL A 109 10.17 -20.45 -0.40
N GLU A 110 10.70 -20.21 0.79
CA GLU A 110 10.01 -20.51 2.03
C GLU A 110 9.29 -19.25 2.49
N PHE A 111 7.99 -19.15 2.20
CA PHE A 111 7.10 -18.35 3.04
C PHE A 111 6.85 -19.22 4.27
N ALA A 112 7.69 -19.08 5.28
CA ALA A 112 7.86 -19.99 6.41
C ALA A 112 7.24 -19.48 7.71
N GLY A 113 6.85 -18.20 7.81
CA GLY A 113 6.36 -17.69 9.07
C GLY A 113 5.49 -16.44 9.01
N VAL A 114 5.02 -16.05 10.20
CA VAL A 114 4.29 -14.78 10.43
C VAL A 114 5.19 -13.58 10.13
N MET A 115 6.50 -13.69 10.37
CA MET A 115 7.48 -12.63 10.11
C MET A 115 7.51 -12.23 8.64
N ASP A 116 7.51 -13.19 7.72
CA ASP A 116 7.44 -12.94 6.27
C ASP A 116 6.18 -12.15 5.92
N GLY A 117 5.04 -12.56 6.48
CA GLY A 117 3.76 -11.84 6.36
C GLY A 117 3.84 -10.40 6.83
N ILE A 118 4.54 -10.12 7.94
CA ILE A 118 4.77 -8.77 8.46
C ILE A 118 5.66 -7.98 7.49
N VAL A 119 6.75 -8.57 6.97
CA VAL A 119 7.67 -7.89 6.05
C VAL A 119 6.99 -7.56 4.72
N TYR A 120 6.34 -8.53 4.09
CA TYR A 120 5.60 -8.33 2.84
C TYR A 120 4.38 -7.42 3.04
N GLY A 121 3.68 -7.55 4.17
CA GLY A 121 2.55 -6.69 4.52
C GLY A 121 2.97 -5.24 4.71
N SER A 122 4.09 -5.03 5.38
CA SER A 122 4.71 -3.71 5.52
C SER A 122 5.17 -3.16 4.17
N ALA A 123 5.73 -3.99 3.30
CA ALA A 123 6.17 -3.58 1.97
C ALA A 123 5.00 -3.04 1.13
N VAL A 124 3.90 -3.81 1.03
CA VAL A 124 2.71 -3.37 0.27
C VAL A 124 2.05 -2.16 0.91
N GLY A 125 1.98 -2.12 2.25
CA GLY A 125 1.41 -1.00 3.00
C GLY A 125 2.18 0.31 2.82
N PHE A 126 3.51 0.29 2.94
CA PHE A 126 4.32 1.49 2.72
C PHE A 126 4.32 1.94 1.26
N GLY A 127 4.31 1.00 0.31
CA GLY A 127 4.17 1.32 -1.11
C GLY A 127 2.86 2.07 -1.37
N PHE A 128 1.75 1.52 -0.87
CA PHE A 128 0.42 2.13 -0.98
C PHE A 128 0.37 3.51 -0.32
N ALA A 129 0.85 3.63 0.92
CA ALA A 129 0.83 4.88 1.67
C ALA A 129 1.57 6.02 0.96
N ILE A 130 2.73 5.75 0.33
CA ILE A 130 3.44 6.79 -0.43
C ILE A 130 2.62 7.26 -1.64
N ALA A 131 2.00 6.33 -2.37
CA ALA A 131 1.21 6.67 -3.54
C ALA A 131 -0.02 7.50 -3.15
N GLU A 132 -0.68 7.11 -2.06
CA GLU A 132 -1.82 7.82 -1.51
C GLU A 132 -1.42 9.22 -1.02
N ASP A 133 -0.38 9.34 -0.19
CA ASP A 133 0.14 10.62 0.29
C ASP A 133 0.46 11.57 -0.87
N LEU A 134 1.06 11.05 -1.95
CA LEU A 134 1.36 11.83 -3.15
C LEU A 134 0.08 12.33 -3.83
N LEU A 135 -0.92 11.48 -4.01
CA LEU A 135 -2.20 11.84 -4.64
C LEU A 135 -2.94 12.92 -3.83
N TYR A 136 -3.03 12.73 -2.51
CA TYR A 136 -3.64 13.74 -1.62
C TYR A 136 -2.82 15.02 -1.58
N GLY A 137 -1.49 14.93 -1.58
CA GLY A 137 -0.60 16.08 -1.61
C GLY A 137 -0.73 16.91 -2.90
N LEU A 138 -0.92 16.24 -4.04
CA LEU A 138 -1.18 16.89 -5.33
C LEU A 138 -2.58 17.52 -5.39
N GLN A 139 -3.58 16.92 -4.72
CA GLN A 139 -4.96 17.38 -4.75
C GLN A 139 -5.26 18.50 -3.74
N PHE A 140 -4.73 18.39 -2.52
CA PHE A 140 -5.07 19.27 -1.39
C PHE A 140 -3.89 20.13 -0.90
N GLY A 141 -2.68 19.85 -1.37
CA GLY A 141 -1.49 20.65 -1.10
C GLY A 141 -0.43 19.94 -0.23
N PRO A 142 0.76 20.55 -0.09
CA PRO A 142 1.89 19.96 0.62
C PRO A 142 1.64 19.80 2.13
N GLU A 143 0.76 20.63 2.70
CA GLU A 143 0.36 20.53 4.12
C GLU A 143 -0.28 19.16 4.40
N THR A 144 -1.16 18.72 3.50
CA THR A 144 -1.85 17.42 3.60
C THR A 144 -0.84 16.27 3.52
N PHE A 145 0.13 16.36 2.62
CA PHE A 145 1.22 15.38 2.53
C PHE A 145 1.98 15.26 3.86
N ILE A 146 2.36 16.39 4.47
CA ILE A 146 3.13 16.41 5.72
C ILE A 146 2.30 15.82 6.87
N VAL A 147 1.05 16.24 7.01
CA VAL A 147 0.16 15.77 8.09
C VAL A 147 -0.05 14.26 8.00
N ARG A 148 -0.35 13.74 6.82
CA ARG A 148 -0.53 12.29 6.60
C ARG A 148 0.75 11.52 6.88
N ARG A 149 1.92 12.07 6.57
CA ARG A 149 3.20 11.41 6.83
C ARG A 149 3.55 11.30 8.32
N ILE A 150 3.11 12.26 9.13
CA ILE A 150 3.36 12.30 10.56
C ILE A 150 2.34 11.46 11.32
N PHE A 151 1.06 11.60 10.99
CA PHE A 151 -0.04 11.01 11.75
C PHE A 151 -0.62 9.73 11.13
N GLY A 152 -0.23 9.39 9.91
CA GLY A 152 -0.86 8.35 9.12
C GLY A 152 -2.00 8.91 8.25
N GLY A 153 -2.32 8.15 7.20
CA GLY A 153 -3.52 8.29 6.39
C GLY A 153 -4.68 7.48 6.97
#